data_AF-A0A1V4A1K6-F1
#
_entry.id   AF-A0A1V4A1K6-F1
#
_cell.length_a   1.000
_cell.length_b   1.000
_cell.length_c   1.000
_cell.angle_alpha   90.00
_cell.angle_beta   90.00
_cell.angle_gamma   90.00
#
_symmetry.space_group_name_H-M   'P 1'
#
loop_
_entity.id
_entity.type
_entity.pdbx_description
1 polymer ?
#
loop_
_entity_poly.entity_id
_entity_poly.type
_entity_poly.pdbx_seq_one_letter_code
_entity_poly.pdbx_strand_id
1 'polypeptide(L)'
;MTEARERTFEALPPAQGRGFTTTWWGHAWLKALEDTALDTGQLKAGRKLARGGGVGAVSIRPGRITAVVQDRDGTRHRSDVLLQQLGEEEWDRFLSMAVERAGHIAALLEREMPPHLVEDAAAAGVDLLPGVGDLEPECGCEAWDHCAHTAALSYQVARLLDQDPFVLLLLRGRGERALLDELQQRSATYGAPPDEVPGGPRPEVPGVSAEEAYAASVLLPALPPPPALPPEPGLPPVLDTETPPEPGVEAEALEFLATAAAATAHALLAEALSPGHATRPVPTEPTVEEDAARLASGSVTAVLSARLAAGSGRDGEGLALAVRAWRYGGAAGLAVLEEEWTPSGEAKARARASLEAAWDGGEGPVLRAARNRWSVQGGSAQLRLAPDGRWWPYRKERGRWAPAGPPTSDPAAAMAAAGGDEDGGGED
;
A
#
# COMPACT_ATOMS: atom_id res chain seq x y z
N MET A 1 -6.64 9.99 -30.73
CA MET A 1 -5.81 11.02 -30.09
C MET A 1 -4.37 10.69 -30.40
N THR A 2 -3.66 11.56 -31.10
CA THR A 2 -2.29 11.31 -31.56
C THR A 2 -1.36 11.34 -30.33
N GLU A 3 -0.88 10.18 -29.92
CA GLU A 3 0.04 10.05 -28.79
C GLU A 3 1.27 10.93 -28.97
N ALA A 4 1.78 11.50 -27.87
CA ALA A 4 3.02 12.25 -27.89
C ALA A 4 4.19 11.29 -28.19
N ARG A 5 4.48 11.11 -29.48
CA ARG A 5 5.64 10.37 -30.02
C ARG A 5 6.97 11.08 -29.78
N GLU A 6 6.96 12.18 -29.05
CA GLU A 6 8.12 13.00 -28.75
C GLU A 6 7.98 13.60 -27.35
N ARG A 7 9.06 13.55 -26.57
CA ARG A 7 9.19 14.20 -25.26
C ARG A 7 10.37 15.14 -25.29
N THR A 8 10.15 16.40 -24.93
CA THR A 8 11.22 17.39 -24.78
C THR A 8 11.48 17.65 -23.31
N PHE A 9 12.74 17.52 -22.91
CA PHE A 9 13.24 17.79 -21.57
C PHE A 9 13.95 19.14 -21.58
N GLU A 10 13.68 19.95 -20.56
CA GLU A 10 14.43 21.19 -20.37
C GLU A 10 15.92 20.92 -20.17
N ALA A 11 16.75 21.91 -20.48
CA ALA A 11 18.18 21.81 -20.27
C ALA A 11 18.48 21.53 -18.79
N LEU A 12 19.06 20.37 -18.50
CA LEU A 12 19.37 20.00 -17.13
C LEU A 12 20.46 20.92 -16.56
N PRO A 13 20.40 21.23 -15.25
CA PRO A 13 21.42 22.07 -14.63
C PRO A 13 22.80 21.39 -14.70
N PRO A 14 23.90 22.18 -14.65
CA PRO A 14 25.27 21.68 -14.62
C PRO A 14 25.43 20.54 -13.59
N ALA A 15 25.99 19.41 -14.05
CA ALA A 15 26.15 18.23 -13.21
C ALA A 15 27.10 18.50 -12.04
N GLN A 16 26.67 18.17 -10.82
CA GLN A 16 27.46 18.28 -9.59
C GLN A 16 28.06 16.91 -9.22
N GLY A 17 29.31 16.88 -8.75
CA GLY A 17 29.96 15.64 -8.31
C GLY A 17 30.75 14.88 -9.39
N ARG A 18 31.20 13.66 -9.06
CA ARG A 18 32.14 12.87 -9.89
C ARG A 18 31.44 12.05 -10.97
N GLY A 19 30.28 11.46 -10.69
CA GLY A 19 29.52 10.62 -11.63
C GLY A 19 28.55 11.41 -12.50
N PHE A 20 28.28 10.93 -13.72
CA PHE A 20 27.19 11.43 -14.57
C PHE A 20 25.88 10.68 -14.35
N THR A 21 25.95 9.45 -13.85
CA THR A 21 24.79 8.59 -13.63
C THR A 21 24.93 7.85 -12.31
N THR A 22 23.80 7.52 -11.69
CA THR A 22 23.74 6.74 -10.44
C THR A 22 23.08 5.39 -10.61
N THR A 23 22.31 5.20 -11.69
CA THR A 23 21.58 3.95 -11.94
C THR A 23 22.40 2.98 -12.77
N TRP A 24 22.21 1.67 -12.59
CA TRP A 24 23.00 0.69 -13.35
C TRP A 24 22.69 0.74 -14.86
N TRP A 25 21.46 1.07 -15.25
CA TRP A 25 21.07 1.22 -16.66
C TRP A 25 21.65 2.50 -17.29
N GLY A 26 21.75 3.59 -16.53
CA GLY A 26 22.48 4.77 -16.98
C GLY A 26 23.98 4.50 -17.16
N HIS A 27 24.58 3.66 -16.30
CA HIS A 27 25.97 3.19 -16.50
C HIS A 27 26.09 2.31 -17.75
N ALA A 28 25.13 1.42 -18.03
CA ALA A 28 25.13 0.60 -19.23
C ALA A 28 25.03 1.46 -20.51
N TRP A 29 24.20 2.50 -20.50
CA TRP A 29 24.13 3.49 -21.58
C TRP A 29 25.47 4.20 -21.82
N LEU A 30 26.13 4.67 -20.76
CA LEU A 30 27.45 5.30 -20.89
C LEU A 30 28.52 4.32 -21.36
N LYS A 31 28.45 3.07 -20.91
CA LYS A 31 29.36 2.02 -21.36
C LYS A 31 29.22 1.79 -22.87
N ALA A 32 27.99 1.73 -23.39
CA ALA A 32 27.75 1.62 -24.83
C ALA A 32 28.40 2.77 -25.62
N LEU A 33 28.26 4.01 -25.15
CA LEU A 33 28.94 5.17 -25.75
C LEU A 33 30.47 5.04 -25.69
N GLU A 34 31.00 4.74 -24.51
CA GLU A 34 32.45 4.76 -24.24
C GLU A 34 33.18 3.61 -24.94
N ASP A 35 32.54 2.46 -25.10
CA ASP A 35 33.07 1.32 -25.83
C ASP A 35 32.92 1.48 -27.36
N THR A 36 32.03 2.36 -27.84
CA THR A 36 31.83 2.66 -29.26
C THR A 36 32.78 3.75 -29.78
N ALA A 37 33.02 4.81 -29.00
CA ALA A 37 33.78 5.96 -29.45
C ALA A 37 35.28 5.67 -29.60
N LEU A 38 35.85 6.03 -30.75
CA LEU A 38 37.24 5.73 -31.08
C LEU A 38 38.23 6.75 -30.48
N ASP A 39 37.78 8.00 -30.27
CA ASP A 39 38.60 9.06 -29.69
C ASP A 39 38.16 9.40 -28.26
N THR A 40 38.92 8.87 -27.28
CA THR A 40 38.73 9.18 -25.85
C THR A 40 38.90 10.66 -25.50
N GLY A 41 39.60 11.43 -26.35
CA GLY A 41 39.71 12.89 -26.28
C GLY A 41 38.37 13.58 -26.53
N GLN A 42 37.60 13.14 -27.52
CA GLN A 42 36.24 13.62 -27.77
C GLN A 42 35.31 13.31 -26.60
N LEU A 43 35.38 12.10 -26.04
CA LEU A 43 34.62 11.75 -24.84
C LEU A 43 34.95 12.69 -23.68
N LYS A 44 36.25 12.99 -23.46
CA LYS A 44 36.67 13.93 -22.42
C LYS A 44 36.19 15.36 -22.67
N ALA A 45 36.15 15.80 -23.93
CA ALA A 45 35.62 17.11 -24.31
C ALA A 45 34.09 17.16 -24.10
N GLY A 46 33.34 16.15 -24.56
CA GLY A 46 31.90 16.05 -24.36
C GLY A 46 31.50 15.99 -22.89
N ARG A 47 32.23 15.24 -22.07
CA ARG A 47 32.07 15.27 -20.60
C ARG A 47 32.21 16.67 -20.02
N LYS A 48 33.11 17.50 -20.55
CA LYS A 48 33.28 18.89 -20.09
C LYS A 48 32.13 19.79 -20.54
N LEU A 49 31.64 19.62 -21.77
CA LEU A 49 30.49 20.38 -22.28
C LEU A 49 29.21 20.07 -21.50
N ALA A 50 28.89 18.78 -21.31
CA ALA A 50 27.72 18.36 -20.55
C ALA A 50 27.78 18.82 -19.08
N ARG A 51 28.94 18.71 -18.42
CA ARG A 51 29.11 19.25 -17.05
C ARG A 51 28.96 20.77 -16.99
N GLY A 52 29.37 21.47 -18.03
CA GLY A 52 29.29 22.93 -18.11
C GLY A 52 27.90 23.47 -18.44
N GLY A 53 26.88 22.63 -18.61
CA GLY A 53 25.56 23.05 -19.05
C GLY A 53 25.50 23.43 -20.54
N GLY A 54 26.43 22.92 -21.35
CA GLY A 54 26.48 23.20 -22.79
C GLY A 54 25.40 22.47 -23.60
N VAL A 55 24.66 21.53 -23.02
CA VAL A 55 23.56 20.83 -23.71
C VAL A 55 22.25 21.56 -23.41
N GLY A 56 21.58 22.01 -24.47
CA GLY A 56 20.27 22.66 -24.36
C GLY A 56 19.13 21.68 -24.04
N ALA A 57 17.90 22.08 -24.36
CA ALA A 57 16.75 21.19 -24.26
C ALA A 57 16.96 19.94 -25.14
N VAL A 58 16.60 18.77 -24.61
CA VAL A 58 16.80 17.47 -25.25
C VAL A 58 15.44 16.97 -25.72
N SER A 59 15.28 16.75 -27.02
CA SER A 59 14.08 16.13 -27.59
C SER A 59 14.33 14.66 -27.89
N ILE A 60 13.42 13.79 -27.47
CA ILE A 60 13.51 12.34 -27.61
C ILE A 60 12.27 11.86 -28.34
N ARG A 61 12.50 11.14 -29.44
CA ARG A 61 11.48 10.48 -30.25
C ARG A 61 11.96 9.06 -30.59
N PRO A 62 11.08 8.17 -31.07
CA PRO A 62 11.48 6.84 -31.52
C PRO A 62 12.71 6.88 -32.43
N GLY A 63 13.75 6.18 -31.96
CA GLY A 63 15.06 6.00 -32.57
C GLY A 63 15.96 7.24 -32.66
N ARG A 64 15.60 8.37 -32.04
CA ARG A 64 16.44 9.58 -32.10
C ARG A 64 16.35 10.47 -30.88
N ILE A 65 17.51 10.91 -30.43
CA ILE A 65 17.71 11.97 -29.45
C ILE A 65 18.29 13.17 -30.20
N THR A 66 17.75 14.37 -29.97
CA THR A 66 18.23 15.61 -30.58
C THR A 66 18.42 16.69 -29.53
N ALA A 67 19.54 17.42 -29.60
CA ALA A 67 19.74 18.64 -28.82
C ALA A 67 20.60 19.65 -29.58
N VAL A 68 20.55 20.91 -29.17
CA VAL A 68 21.56 21.91 -29.56
C VAL A 68 22.61 21.95 -28.48
N VAL A 69 23.86 21.67 -28.85
CA VAL A 69 25.01 21.70 -27.95
C VAL A 69 25.85 22.94 -28.25
N GLN A 70 26.16 23.70 -27.21
CA GLN A 70 26.94 24.91 -27.27
C GLN A 70 28.38 24.65 -26.83
N ASP A 71 29.33 25.05 -27.68
CA ASP A 71 30.75 25.09 -27.36
C ASP A 71 31.10 26.24 -26.43
N ARG A 72 32.32 26.19 -25.87
CA ARG A 72 32.82 27.23 -24.95
C ARG A 72 32.99 28.60 -25.60
N ASP A 73 33.19 28.65 -26.91
CA ASP A 73 33.28 29.88 -27.70
C ASP A 73 31.88 30.44 -28.07
N GLY A 74 30.81 29.74 -27.71
CA GLY A 74 29.43 30.11 -27.96
C GLY A 74 28.83 29.51 -29.23
N THR A 75 29.61 28.82 -30.05
CA THR A 75 29.15 28.14 -31.29
C THR A 75 28.13 27.06 -30.95
N ARG A 76 27.08 26.91 -31.76
CA ARG A 76 25.98 25.97 -31.52
C ARG A 76 25.91 24.93 -32.63
N HIS A 77 25.97 23.66 -32.24
CA HIS A 77 25.83 22.52 -33.14
C HIS A 77 24.53 21.78 -32.81
N ARG A 78 23.75 21.46 -33.84
CA ARG A 78 22.70 20.45 -33.71
C ARG A 78 23.38 19.09 -33.63
N SER A 79 23.03 18.33 -32.61
CA SER A 79 23.57 17.00 -32.36
C SER A 79 22.42 16.03 -32.20
N ASP A 80 22.54 14.92 -32.89
CA ASP A 80 21.61 13.83 -32.93
C ASP A 80 22.36 12.53 -32.55
N VAL A 81 21.73 11.69 -31.72
CA VAL A 81 22.20 10.34 -31.41
C VAL A 81 21.05 9.38 -31.71
N LEU A 82 21.31 8.41 -32.59
CA LEU A 82 20.33 7.43 -33.01
C LEU A 82 20.49 6.15 -32.21
N LEU A 83 19.37 5.43 -32.07
CA LEU A 83 19.33 4.09 -31.54
C LEU A 83 18.29 3.31 -32.33
N GLN A 84 18.56 2.05 -32.64
CA GLN A 84 17.61 1.21 -33.34
C GLN A 84 16.32 1.01 -32.52
N GLN A 85 15.17 1.20 -33.16
CA GLN A 85 13.87 0.89 -32.57
C GLN A 85 13.64 -0.62 -32.54
N LEU A 86 12.92 -1.09 -31.53
CA LEU A 86 12.42 -2.46 -31.52
C LEU A 86 11.27 -2.58 -32.51
N GLY A 87 11.26 -3.66 -33.28
CA GLY A 87 10.14 -4.04 -34.14
C GLY A 87 8.93 -4.49 -33.35
N GLU A 88 7.77 -4.61 -34.03
CA GLU A 88 6.53 -5.04 -33.38
C GLU A 88 6.66 -6.44 -32.73
N GLU A 89 7.35 -7.38 -33.39
CA GLU A 89 7.60 -8.73 -32.84
C GLU A 89 8.52 -8.71 -31.61
N GLU A 90 9.44 -7.76 -31.51
CA GLU A 90 10.29 -7.58 -30.33
C GLU A 90 9.49 -6.96 -29.18
N TRP A 91 8.65 -5.97 -29.48
CA TRP A 91 7.71 -5.41 -28.50
C TRP A 91 6.73 -6.46 -27.98
N ASP A 92 6.18 -7.31 -28.86
CA ASP A 92 5.28 -8.39 -28.47
C ASP A 92 5.95 -9.39 -27.54
N ARG A 93 7.21 -9.78 -27.82
CA ARG A 93 8.00 -10.67 -26.97
C ARG A 93 8.29 -10.03 -25.61
N PHE A 94 8.74 -8.76 -25.61
CA PHE A 94 9.02 -8.04 -24.38
C PHE A 94 7.78 -7.91 -23.49
N LEU A 95 6.66 -7.49 -24.06
CA LEU A 95 5.40 -7.32 -23.33
C LEU A 95 4.85 -8.65 -22.80
N SER A 96 4.93 -9.73 -23.58
CA SER A 96 4.48 -11.06 -23.13
C SER A 96 5.33 -11.55 -21.95
N MET A 97 6.65 -11.39 -22.02
CA MET A 97 7.55 -11.73 -20.92
C MET A 97 7.28 -10.85 -19.69
N ALA A 98 7.09 -9.54 -19.88
CA ALA A 98 6.88 -8.61 -18.77
C ALA A 98 5.60 -8.93 -17.96
N VAL A 99 4.54 -9.44 -18.61
CA VAL A 99 3.30 -9.81 -17.90
C VAL A 99 3.35 -11.14 -17.17
N GLU A 100 4.31 -12.03 -17.47
CA GLU A 100 4.48 -13.29 -16.76
C GLU A 100 4.93 -13.09 -15.30
N ARG A 101 5.51 -11.93 -14.98
CA ARG A 101 5.99 -11.58 -13.65
C ARG A 101 5.46 -10.22 -13.23
N ALA A 102 4.49 -10.20 -12.32
CA ALA A 102 3.93 -8.95 -11.78
C ALA A 102 5.00 -7.99 -11.21
N GLY A 103 6.12 -8.52 -10.72
CA GLY A 103 7.26 -7.73 -10.25
C GLY A 103 7.92 -6.85 -11.32
N HIS A 104 7.92 -7.29 -12.59
CA HIS A 104 8.45 -6.51 -13.70
C HIS A 104 7.60 -5.26 -13.96
N ILE A 105 6.28 -5.42 -13.95
CA ILE A 105 5.32 -4.32 -14.14
C ILE A 105 5.42 -3.34 -12.96
N ALA A 106 5.44 -3.85 -11.72
CA ALA A 106 5.55 -3.02 -10.53
C ALA A 106 6.83 -2.16 -10.55
N ALA A 107 7.97 -2.76 -10.88
CA ALA A 107 9.23 -2.02 -10.97
C ALA A 107 9.21 -0.93 -12.05
N LEU A 108 8.64 -1.20 -13.23
CA LEU A 108 8.48 -0.19 -14.27
C LEU A 108 7.57 0.97 -13.81
N LEU A 109 6.49 0.69 -13.10
CA LEU A 109 5.60 1.72 -12.52
C LEU A 109 6.33 2.57 -11.47
N GLU A 110 7.26 1.98 -10.73
CA GLU A 110 8.15 2.66 -9.78
C GLU A 110 9.34 3.39 -10.46
N ARG A 111 9.38 3.39 -11.80
CA ARG A 111 10.45 3.98 -12.62
C ARG A 111 11.82 3.34 -12.36
N GLU A 112 11.80 2.05 -12.09
CA GLU A 112 13.00 1.22 -12.00
C GLU A 112 13.15 0.33 -13.24
N MET A 113 14.40 0.04 -13.60
CA MET A 113 14.73 -0.97 -14.59
C MET A 113 15.54 -2.07 -13.90
N PRO A 114 14.90 -3.13 -13.39
CA PRO A 114 15.63 -4.16 -12.68
C PRO A 114 16.56 -4.96 -13.61
N PRO A 115 17.74 -5.42 -13.15
CA PRO A 115 18.64 -6.23 -13.97
C PRO A 115 17.96 -7.48 -14.54
N HIS A 116 17.15 -8.16 -13.73
CA HIS A 116 16.41 -9.35 -14.13
C HIS A 116 15.40 -9.10 -15.26
N LEU A 117 14.77 -7.91 -15.32
CA LEU A 117 13.91 -7.54 -16.44
C LEU A 117 14.68 -7.49 -17.77
N VAL A 118 15.88 -6.90 -17.73
CA VAL A 118 16.73 -6.76 -18.93
C VAL A 118 17.35 -8.10 -19.32
N GLU A 119 17.76 -8.92 -18.34
CA GLU A 119 18.25 -10.28 -18.57
C GLU A 119 17.16 -11.17 -19.18
N ASP A 120 15.94 -11.13 -18.65
CA ASP A 120 14.79 -11.86 -19.20
C ASP A 120 14.44 -11.37 -20.62
N ALA A 121 14.48 -10.05 -20.86
CA ALA A 121 14.26 -9.48 -22.19
C ALA A 121 15.32 -9.94 -23.19
N ALA A 122 16.59 -9.93 -22.82
CA ALA A 122 17.69 -10.43 -23.64
C ALA A 122 17.55 -11.93 -23.91
N ALA A 123 17.14 -12.74 -22.91
CA ALA A 123 16.84 -14.16 -23.09
C ALA A 123 15.67 -14.41 -24.04
N ALA A 124 14.69 -13.49 -24.08
CA ALA A 124 13.61 -13.47 -25.06
C ALA A 124 14.04 -12.89 -26.43
N GLY A 125 15.32 -12.54 -26.60
CA GLY A 125 15.88 -11.97 -27.82
C GLY A 125 15.48 -10.52 -28.08
N VAL A 126 15.33 -9.73 -27.00
CA VAL A 126 15.03 -8.29 -27.03
C VAL A 126 16.10 -7.54 -26.24
N ASP A 127 17.00 -6.87 -26.96
CA ASP A 127 18.05 -6.05 -26.35
C ASP A 127 17.51 -4.64 -26.05
N LEU A 128 17.09 -4.40 -24.80
CA LEU A 128 16.54 -3.10 -24.39
C LEU A 128 17.62 -2.01 -24.34
N LEU A 129 18.74 -2.29 -23.68
CA LEU A 129 19.86 -1.36 -23.54
C LEU A 129 20.76 -1.41 -24.79
N PRO A 130 21.40 -0.30 -25.17
CA PRO A 130 22.34 -0.29 -26.29
C PRO A 130 23.61 -1.08 -25.94
N GLY A 131 24.15 -1.77 -26.95
CA GLY A 131 25.49 -2.36 -26.96
C GLY A 131 26.53 -1.48 -27.65
N VAL A 132 27.70 -2.08 -27.92
CA VAL A 132 28.78 -1.43 -28.67
C VAL A 132 28.38 -1.28 -30.14
N GLY A 133 28.43 -0.05 -30.66
CA GLY A 133 28.05 0.29 -32.03
C GLY A 133 26.60 0.70 -32.22
N ASP A 134 25.75 0.56 -31.20
CA ASP A 134 24.30 0.83 -31.32
C ASP A 134 23.94 2.32 -31.29
N LEU A 135 24.82 3.15 -30.72
CA LEU A 135 24.62 4.60 -30.61
C LEU A 135 25.26 5.28 -31.82
N GLU A 136 24.45 5.67 -32.80
CA GLU A 136 24.97 6.28 -34.04
C GLU A 136 24.98 7.82 -33.93
N PRO A 137 26.13 8.49 -34.09
CA PRO A 137 26.23 9.94 -34.01
C PRO A 137 25.90 10.64 -35.34
N GLU A 138 25.06 11.67 -35.28
CA GLU A 138 24.83 12.62 -36.38
C GLU A 138 25.03 14.05 -35.85
N CYS A 139 26.05 14.78 -36.31
CA CYS A 139 26.31 16.13 -35.80
C CYS A 139 26.55 17.15 -36.91
N GLY A 140 26.03 18.36 -36.73
CA GLY A 140 26.30 19.50 -37.61
C GLY A 140 27.75 20.02 -37.57
N CYS A 141 28.65 19.37 -36.82
CA CYS A 141 30.10 19.63 -36.89
C CYS A 141 30.82 18.72 -37.91
N GLU A 142 30.07 17.88 -38.65
CA GLU A 142 30.57 17.02 -39.73
C GLU A 142 31.64 16.00 -39.29
N ALA A 143 31.70 15.68 -38.00
CA ALA A 143 32.51 14.59 -37.49
C ALA A 143 31.94 13.23 -37.95
N TRP A 144 32.84 12.30 -38.28
CA TRP A 144 32.49 10.95 -38.78
C TRP A 144 32.24 9.92 -37.67
N ASP A 145 32.60 10.24 -36.42
CA ASP A 145 32.41 9.45 -35.20
C ASP A 145 31.86 10.36 -34.08
N HIS A 146 31.64 9.83 -32.88
CA HIS A 146 31.26 10.58 -31.70
C HIS A 146 32.21 11.77 -31.44
N CYS A 147 31.72 12.97 -31.74
CA CYS A 147 32.39 14.21 -31.40
C CYS A 147 32.07 14.64 -29.97
N ALA A 148 32.72 15.72 -29.52
CA ALA A 148 32.42 16.31 -28.22
C ALA A 148 30.91 16.61 -28.02
N HIS A 149 30.18 16.98 -29.09
CA HIS A 149 28.76 17.34 -28.98
C HIS A 149 27.83 16.13 -28.81
N THR A 150 27.96 15.10 -29.65
CA THR A 150 27.13 13.88 -29.51
C THR A 150 27.51 13.10 -28.25
N ALA A 151 28.79 13.11 -27.85
CA ALA A 151 29.19 12.59 -26.55
C ALA A 151 28.56 13.39 -25.40
N ALA A 152 28.54 14.73 -25.46
CA ALA A 152 27.89 15.56 -24.45
C ALA A 152 26.38 15.26 -24.35
N LEU A 153 25.71 15.09 -25.48
CA LEU A 153 24.31 14.68 -25.54
C LEU A 153 24.10 13.31 -24.87
N SER A 154 24.91 12.31 -25.20
CA SER A 154 24.81 10.97 -24.59
C SER A 154 25.06 10.99 -23.08
N TYR A 155 26.02 11.78 -22.58
CA TYR A 155 26.20 11.98 -21.13
C TYR A 155 24.98 12.65 -20.47
N GLN A 156 24.33 13.56 -21.17
CA GLN A 156 23.14 14.25 -20.66
C GLN A 156 21.92 13.31 -20.63
N VAL A 157 21.81 12.40 -21.60
CA VAL A 157 20.74 11.39 -21.66
C VAL A 157 20.88 10.36 -20.54
N ALA A 158 22.10 9.96 -20.15
CA ALA A 158 22.29 9.09 -18.99
C ALA A 158 21.66 9.66 -17.70
N ARG A 159 21.68 10.99 -17.53
CA ARG A 159 21.02 11.68 -16.41
C ARG A 159 19.51 11.75 -16.53
N LEU A 160 18.98 11.72 -17.75
CA LEU A 160 17.54 11.64 -18.00
C LEU A 160 17.05 10.23 -17.72
N LEU A 161 17.82 9.22 -18.14
CA LEU A 161 17.55 7.80 -17.85
C LEU A 161 17.53 7.51 -16.34
N ASP A 162 18.40 8.16 -15.56
CA ASP A 162 18.37 8.06 -14.09
C ASP A 162 17.06 8.55 -13.47
N GLN A 163 16.38 9.52 -14.10
CA GLN A 163 15.13 10.10 -13.59
C GLN A 163 13.90 9.37 -14.12
N ASP A 164 14.01 8.78 -15.31
CA ASP A 164 12.88 8.20 -16.01
C ASP A 164 13.36 7.13 -17.05
N PRO A 165 13.27 5.83 -16.73
CA PRO A 165 13.66 4.77 -17.65
C PRO A 165 12.72 4.65 -18.87
N PHE A 166 11.51 5.22 -18.85
CA PHE A 166 10.62 5.24 -20.03
C PHE A 166 11.19 6.07 -21.16
N VAL A 167 12.21 6.91 -20.90
CA VAL A 167 13.01 7.54 -21.95
C VAL A 167 13.63 6.51 -22.89
N LEU A 168 14.15 5.40 -22.36
CA LEU A 168 14.71 4.32 -23.18
C LEU A 168 13.61 3.62 -24.00
N LEU A 169 12.47 3.36 -23.38
CA LEU A 169 11.35 2.67 -24.03
C LEU A 169 10.74 3.51 -25.16
N LEU A 170 10.65 4.83 -24.96
CA LEU A 170 10.28 5.79 -25.99
C LEU A 170 11.29 5.77 -27.14
N LEU A 171 12.59 5.78 -26.83
CA LEU A 171 13.64 5.70 -27.83
C LEU A 171 13.59 4.37 -28.61
N ARG A 172 13.23 3.26 -27.95
CA ARG A 172 12.99 1.95 -28.57
C ARG A 172 11.65 1.84 -29.31
N GLY A 173 10.78 2.86 -29.24
CA GLY A 173 9.61 2.98 -30.10
C GLY A 173 8.24 3.06 -29.41
N ARG A 174 8.15 2.87 -28.09
CA ARG A 174 6.86 2.90 -27.37
C ARG A 174 6.84 3.95 -26.27
N GLY A 175 5.85 4.83 -26.33
CA GLY A 175 5.62 5.83 -25.29
C GLY A 175 5.07 5.21 -24.00
N GLU A 176 5.30 5.88 -22.88
CA GLU A 176 4.91 5.44 -21.53
C GLU A 176 3.43 5.04 -21.44
N ARG A 177 2.50 5.90 -21.91
CA ARG A 177 1.06 5.62 -21.84
C ARG A 177 0.67 4.39 -22.66
N ALA A 178 1.06 4.33 -23.93
CA ALA A 178 0.81 3.18 -24.80
C ALA A 178 1.32 1.87 -24.18
N LEU A 179 2.53 1.91 -23.64
CA LEU A 179 3.18 0.75 -23.04
C LEU A 179 2.43 0.29 -21.79
N LEU A 180 2.09 1.20 -20.89
CA LEU A 180 1.37 0.88 -19.65
C LEU A 180 -0.06 0.40 -19.93
N ASP A 181 -0.76 1.03 -20.87
CA ASP A 181 -2.10 0.60 -21.30
C ASP A 181 -2.06 -0.83 -21.88
N GLU A 182 -1.04 -1.15 -22.68
CA GLU A 182 -0.88 -2.46 -23.28
C GLU A 182 -0.49 -3.53 -22.24
N LEU A 183 0.42 -3.21 -21.31
CA LEU A 183 0.74 -4.06 -20.16
C LEU A 183 -0.50 -4.33 -19.29
N GLN A 184 -1.32 -3.31 -19.04
CA GLN A 184 -2.56 -3.47 -18.26
C GLN A 184 -3.57 -4.37 -18.98
N GLN A 185 -3.77 -4.20 -20.29
CA GLN A 185 -4.67 -5.03 -21.09
C GLN A 185 -4.20 -6.49 -21.13
N ARG A 186 -2.90 -6.72 -21.34
CA ARG A 186 -2.32 -8.07 -21.34
C ARG A 186 -2.34 -8.69 -19.95
N SER A 187 -2.07 -7.93 -18.90
CA SER A 187 -2.16 -8.39 -17.52
C SER A 187 -3.60 -8.74 -17.12
N ALA A 188 -4.60 -7.97 -17.56
CA ALA A 188 -6.01 -8.31 -17.35
C ALA A 188 -6.40 -9.61 -18.08
N THR A 189 -5.85 -9.85 -19.27
CA THR A 189 -6.07 -11.10 -20.02
C THR A 189 -5.34 -12.29 -19.36
N TYR A 190 -4.14 -12.05 -18.82
CA TYR A 190 -3.34 -13.06 -18.13
C TYR A 190 -3.88 -13.41 -16.73
N GLY A 191 -4.39 -12.41 -16.01
CA GLY A 191 -4.92 -12.50 -14.65
C GLY A 191 -6.43 -12.72 -14.56
N ALA A 192 -7.17 -12.63 -15.67
CA ALA A 192 -8.57 -13.01 -15.70
C ALA A 192 -8.69 -14.50 -15.33
N PRO A 193 -9.57 -14.86 -14.36
CA PRO A 193 -9.91 -16.26 -14.16
C PRO A 193 -10.46 -16.80 -15.49
N PRO A 194 -9.90 -17.90 -16.04
CA PRO A 194 -10.44 -18.50 -17.24
C PRO A 194 -11.70 -19.26 -16.85
N ASP A 195 -12.83 -18.56 -16.74
CA ASP A 195 -14.12 -19.22 -16.85
C ASP A 195 -14.60 -19.10 -18.31
N GLU A 196 -14.99 -20.26 -18.87
CA GLU A 196 -15.58 -20.49 -20.21
C GLU A 196 -14.70 -21.06 -21.35
N VAL A 197 -13.74 -21.94 -21.06
CA VAL A 197 -13.41 -23.04 -22.02
C VAL A 197 -13.35 -24.38 -21.29
N PRO A 198 -14.31 -25.31 -21.50
CA PRO A 198 -14.24 -26.64 -20.90
C PRO A 198 -13.11 -27.47 -21.52
N GLY A 199 -12.13 -27.88 -20.72
CA GLY A 199 -11.32 -29.08 -21.01
C GLY A 199 -9.89 -28.92 -21.56
N GLY A 200 -9.25 -27.75 -21.43
CA GLY A 200 -7.82 -27.61 -21.74
C GLY A 200 -6.92 -27.76 -20.50
N PRO A 201 -5.90 -28.64 -20.48
CA PRO A 201 -4.98 -28.72 -19.36
C PRO A 201 -4.09 -27.47 -19.32
N ARG A 202 -4.06 -26.80 -18.16
CA ARG A 202 -3.11 -25.73 -17.84
C ARG A 202 -1.66 -26.25 -17.93
N PRO A 203 -0.69 -25.46 -18.39
CA PRO A 203 0.70 -25.69 -18.00
C PRO A 203 0.79 -25.40 -16.50
N GLU A 204 0.86 -26.47 -15.71
CA GLU A 204 1.15 -26.41 -14.28
C GLU A 204 2.57 -25.86 -14.12
N VAL A 205 2.72 -24.61 -13.70
CA VAL A 205 3.96 -24.20 -13.05
C VAL A 205 3.99 -24.99 -11.75
N PRO A 206 4.92 -25.94 -11.56
CA PRO A 206 4.92 -26.75 -10.35
C PRO A 206 5.18 -25.82 -9.18
N GLY A 207 4.18 -25.63 -8.31
CA GLY A 207 4.38 -24.95 -7.05
C GLY A 207 5.45 -25.71 -6.26
N VAL A 208 6.34 -24.99 -5.59
CA VAL A 208 7.27 -25.60 -4.64
C VAL A 208 6.48 -25.91 -3.37
N SER A 209 6.70 -27.09 -2.76
CA SER A 209 6.09 -27.40 -1.48
C SER A 209 6.54 -26.38 -0.42
N ALA A 210 5.60 -25.85 0.37
CA ALA A 210 5.93 -24.94 1.48
C ALA A 210 6.90 -25.60 2.47
N GLU A 211 6.79 -26.92 2.67
CA GLU A 211 7.69 -27.70 3.51
C GLU A 211 9.11 -27.76 2.92
N GLU A 212 9.23 -28.02 1.61
CA GLU A 212 10.52 -28.06 0.91
C GLU A 212 11.20 -26.69 0.89
N ALA A 213 10.44 -25.62 0.63
CA ALA A 213 10.92 -24.25 0.69
C ALA A 213 11.41 -23.89 2.09
N TYR A 214 10.69 -24.31 3.14
CA TYR A 214 11.10 -24.09 4.53
C TYR A 214 12.33 -24.92 4.91
N ALA A 215 12.45 -26.16 4.45
CA ALA A 215 13.63 -26.99 4.66
C ALA A 215 14.89 -26.42 3.98
N ALA A 216 14.73 -25.78 2.82
CA ALA A 216 15.80 -25.11 2.09
C ALA A 216 16.24 -23.77 2.73
N SER A 217 15.54 -23.28 3.77
CA SER A 217 15.83 -21.99 4.42
C SER A 217 17.25 -21.84 4.95
N VAL A 218 17.93 -22.93 5.29
CA VAL A 218 19.33 -22.95 5.74
C VAL A 218 20.31 -22.55 4.63
N LEU A 219 19.93 -22.71 3.36
CA LEU A 219 20.73 -22.37 2.18
C LEU A 219 20.40 -20.98 1.63
N LEU A 220 19.35 -20.33 2.14
CA LEU A 220 18.93 -19.01 1.70
C LEU A 220 19.70 -17.91 2.44
N PRO A 221 19.92 -16.74 1.80
CA PRO A 221 20.46 -15.58 2.49
C PRO A 221 19.56 -15.19 3.67
N ALA A 222 20.16 -14.57 4.69
CA ALA A 222 19.41 -14.08 5.83
C ALA A 222 18.30 -13.12 5.37
N LEU A 223 17.11 -13.26 5.98
CA LEU A 223 16.01 -12.34 5.73
C LEU A 223 16.44 -10.91 6.06
N PRO A 224 15.95 -9.90 5.30
CA PRO A 224 16.15 -8.52 5.66
C PRO A 224 15.64 -8.28 7.10
N PRO A 225 16.25 -7.35 7.85
CA PRO A 225 15.74 -6.99 9.16
C PRO A 225 14.29 -6.49 9.04
N PRO A 226 13.45 -6.70 10.08
CA PRO A 226 12.10 -6.16 10.09
C PRO A 226 12.10 -4.64 9.84
N PRO A 227 11.08 -4.11 9.17
CA PRO A 227 10.97 -2.67 8.96
C PRO A 227 10.85 -1.94 10.31
N ALA A 228 11.37 -0.72 10.36
CA ALA A 228 11.16 0.15 11.53
C ALA A 228 9.70 0.59 11.59
N LEU A 229 9.17 0.74 12.81
CA LEU A 229 7.83 1.30 13.03
C LEU A 229 7.85 2.81 12.70
N PRO A 230 7.05 3.30 11.74
CA PRO A 230 6.88 4.72 11.51
C PRO A 230 6.29 5.43 12.75
N PRO A 231 6.55 6.73 12.97
CA PRO A 231 6.01 7.44 14.14
C PRO A 231 4.48 7.55 14.13
N GLU A 232 3.86 7.53 12.95
CA GLU A 232 2.41 7.63 12.75
C GLU A 232 1.94 6.73 11.60
N PRO A 233 0.64 6.37 11.57
CA PRO A 233 0.05 5.67 10.43
C PRO A 233 0.22 6.44 9.12
N GLY A 234 0.31 5.71 8.01
CA GLY A 234 0.35 6.31 6.68
C GLY A 234 -0.94 7.08 6.35
N LEU A 235 -0.81 8.14 5.55
CA LEU A 235 -1.96 8.90 5.05
C LEU A 235 -2.42 8.30 3.72
N PRO A 236 -3.72 7.96 3.56
CA PRO A 236 -4.23 7.51 2.28
C PRO A 236 -4.23 8.66 1.26
N PRO A 237 -4.24 8.35 -0.05
CA PRO A 237 -4.44 9.36 -1.08
C PRO A 237 -5.83 9.99 -0.94
N VAL A 238 -5.92 11.30 -1.21
CA VAL A 238 -7.20 12.00 -1.35
C VAL A 238 -7.78 11.65 -2.72
N LEU A 239 -9.03 11.23 -2.77
CA LEU A 239 -9.74 10.78 -3.97
C LEU A 239 -10.51 11.92 -4.66
N ASP A 240 -10.15 13.18 -4.37
CA ASP A 240 -10.64 14.36 -5.07
C ASP A 240 -9.90 14.51 -6.41
N THR A 241 -10.48 13.92 -7.46
CA THR A 241 -9.86 13.81 -8.79
C THR A 241 -10.46 14.76 -9.82
N GLU A 242 -11.22 15.79 -9.38
CA GLU A 242 -12.00 16.70 -10.25
C GLU A 242 -12.99 15.97 -11.20
N THR A 243 -13.14 14.66 -11.02
CA THR A 243 -13.99 13.77 -11.79
C THR A 243 -14.97 13.11 -10.83
N PRO A 244 -16.29 13.16 -11.10
CA PRO A 244 -17.26 12.52 -10.22
C PRO A 244 -17.04 10.99 -10.20
N PRO A 245 -17.20 10.34 -9.05
CA PRO A 245 -17.07 8.89 -8.96
C PRO A 245 -18.17 8.18 -9.76
N GLU A 246 -17.83 6.99 -10.27
CA GLU A 246 -18.79 6.13 -10.96
C GLU A 246 -19.99 5.75 -10.06
N PRO A 247 -21.18 5.48 -10.62
CA PRO A 247 -22.34 5.07 -9.84
C PRO A 247 -22.06 3.88 -8.93
N GLY A 248 -22.33 4.03 -7.63
CA GLY A 248 -22.08 3.00 -6.61
C GLY A 248 -20.73 3.11 -5.90
N VAL A 249 -19.85 4.02 -6.33
CA VAL A 249 -18.60 4.33 -5.64
C VAL A 249 -18.79 5.56 -4.73
N GLU A 250 -18.64 5.36 -3.44
CA GLU A 250 -18.67 6.45 -2.45
C GLU A 250 -17.24 6.78 -2.01
N ALA A 251 -16.66 7.86 -2.58
CA ALA A 251 -15.28 8.26 -2.35
C ALA A 251 -14.97 8.49 -0.85
N GLU A 252 -15.84 9.19 -0.11
CA GLU A 252 -15.68 9.44 1.33
C GLU A 252 -15.59 8.13 2.14
N ALA A 253 -16.37 7.11 1.77
CA ALA A 253 -16.33 5.82 2.44
C ALA A 253 -15.04 5.04 2.13
N LEU A 254 -14.55 5.13 0.89
CA LEU A 254 -13.27 4.53 0.51
C LEU A 254 -12.09 5.20 1.20
N GLU A 255 -12.07 6.53 1.27
CA GLU A 255 -11.06 7.28 2.02
C GLU A 255 -11.07 6.90 3.50
N PHE A 256 -12.26 6.83 4.12
CA PHE A 256 -12.41 6.39 5.50
C PHE A 256 -11.84 4.98 5.73
N LEU A 257 -12.17 4.02 4.86
CA LEU A 257 -11.66 2.66 4.94
C LEU A 257 -10.14 2.61 4.74
N ALA A 258 -9.59 3.42 3.83
CA ALA A 258 -8.16 3.52 3.60
C ALA A 258 -7.42 4.10 4.82
N THR A 259 -7.96 5.15 5.46
CA THR A 259 -7.43 5.68 6.72
C THR A 259 -7.46 4.62 7.82
N ALA A 260 -8.60 3.92 7.97
CA ALA A 260 -8.75 2.88 8.97
C ALA A 260 -7.78 1.70 8.73
N ALA A 261 -7.57 1.31 7.47
CA ALA A 261 -6.62 0.26 7.09
C ALA A 261 -5.18 0.67 7.41
N ALA A 262 -4.79 1.91 7.14
CA ALA A 262 -3.46 2.43 7.46
C ALA A 262 -3.21 2.43 8.99
N ALA A 263 -4.20 2.85 9.78
CA ALA A 263 -4.13 2.81 11.24
C ALA A 263 -4.02 1.37 11.78
N THR A 264 -4.81 0.43 11.23
CA THR A 264 -4.74 -0.99 11.60
C THR A 264 -3.38 -1.59 11.24
N ALA A 265 -2.87 -1.34 10.02
CA ALA A 265 -1.56 -1.85 9.59
C ALA A 265 -0.42 -1.35 10.48
N HIS A 266 -0.46 -0.07 10.87
CA HIS A 266 0.50 0.49 11.82
C HIS A 266 0.45 -0.21 13.19
N ALA A 267 -0.75 -0.42 13.74
CA ALA A 267 -0.93 -1.13 15.00
C ALA A 267 -0.46 -2.59 14.94
N LEU A 268 -0.76 -3.30 13.84
CA LEU A 268 -0.30 -4.67 13.61
C LEU A 268 1.22 -4.75 13.50
N LEU A 269 1.87 -3.79 12.82
CA LEU A 269 3.33 -3.72 12.77
C LEU A 269 3.93 -3.46 14.16
N ALA A 270 3.37 -2.54 14.93
CA ALA A 270 3.80 -2.27 16.30
C ALA A 270 3.69 -3.52 17.18
N GLU A 271 2.62 -4.30 17.01
CA GLU A 271 2.45 -5.56 17.72
C GLU A 271 3.46 -6.63 17.25
N ALA A 272 3.67 -6.76 15.94
CA ALA A 272 4.60 -7.72 15.35
C ALA A 272 6.04 -7.51 15.83
N LEU A 273 6.42 -6.24 16.05
CA LEU A 273 7.73 -5.86 16.57
C LEU A 273 7.85 -5.98 18.10
N SER A 274 6.74 -6.26 18.81
CA SER A 274 6.75 -6.35 20.26
C SER A 274 7.37 -7.67 20.75
N PRO A 275 8.08 -7.67 21.90
CA PRO A 275 8.68 -8.89 22.45
C PRO A 275 7.64 -10.01 22.66
N GLY A 276 8.00 -11.22 22.23
CA GLY A 276 7.16 -12.41 22.39
C GLY A 276 5.98 -12.51 21.42
N HIS A 277 5.90 -11.66 20.38
CA HIS A 277 4.84 -11.74 19.37
C HIS A 277 4.75 -13.13 18.74
N ALA A 278 5.89 -13.75 18.40
CA ALA A 278 5.95 -15.08 17.78
C ALA A 278 5.30 -16.21 18.61
N THR A 279 5.10 -16.01 19.91
CA THR A 279 4.44 -16.99 20.80
C THR A 279 3.00 -16.62 21.15
N ARG A 280 2.49 -15.50 20.64
CA ARG A 280 1.09 -15.09 20.86
C ARG A 280 0.16 -15.87 19.95
N PRO A 281 -1.08 -16.16 20.40
CA PRO A 281 -2.08 -16.72 19.53
C PRO A 281 -2.41 -15.74 18.39
N VAL A 282 -2.68 -16.28 17.20
CA VAL A 282 -3.14 -15.49 16.07
C VAL A 282 -4.52 -14.90 16.43
N PRO A 283 -4.72 -13.58 16.33
CA PRO A 283 -6.02 -12.97 16.57
C PRO A 283 -7.05 -13.52 15.58
N THR A 284 -8.27 -13.73 16.05
CA THR A 284 -9.40 -14.04 15.17
C THR A 284 -9.80 -12.78 14.41
N GLU A 285 -10.09 -12.94 13.12
CA GLU A 285 -10.64 -11.84 12.30
C GLU A 285 -12.00 -11.42 12.87
N PRO A 286 -12.25 -10.10 13.03
CA PRO A 286 -13.52 -9.62 13.55
C PRO A 286 -14.66 -9.95 12.60
N THR A 287 -15.84 -10.22 13.14
CA THR A 287 -17.07 -10.32 12.33
C THR A 287 -17.45 -8.97 11.75
N VAL A 288 -18.34 -8.94 10.75
CA VAL A 288 -18.85 -7.68 10.16
C VAL A 288 -19.48 -6.80 11.25
N GLU A 289 -20.17 -7.42 12.19
CA GLU A 289 -20.83 -6.76 13.31
C GLU A 289 -19.84 -6.13 14.30
N GLU A 290 -18.75 -6.84 14.59
CA GLU A 290 -17.64 -6.37 15.42
C GLU A 290 -16.87 -5.25 14.74
N ASP A 291 -16.57 -5.43 13.45
CA ASP A 291 -15.79 -4.47 12.67
C ASP A 291 -16.55 -3.16 12.48
N ALA A 292 -17.87 -3.21 12.28
CA ALA A 292 -18.71 -2.02 12.22
C ALA A 292 -18.68 -1.23 13.54
N ALA A 293 -18.73 -1.91 14.70
CA ALA A 293 -18.63 -1.26 16.00
C ALA A 293 -17.22 -0.68 16.25
N ARG A 294 -16.17 -1.40 15.81
CA ARG A 294 -14.78 -0.95 15.84
C ARG A 294 -14.60 0.33 15.03
N LEU A 295 -15.02 0.32 13.76
CA LEU A 295 -14.91 1.46 12.85
C LEU A 295 -15.72 2.67 13.36
N ALA A 296 -16.96 2.44 13.81
CA ALA A 296 -17.81 3.50 14.34
C ALA A 296 -17.34 4.05 15.70
N SER A 297 -16.39 3.39 16.38
CA SER A 297 -15.81 3.92 17.62
C SER A 297 -14.84 5.07 17.41
N GLY A 298 -14.32 5.24 16.18
CA GLY A 298 -13.47 6.35 15.75
C GLY A 298 -14.25 7.61 15.36
N SER A 299 -13.60 8.51 14.63
CA SER A 299 -14.22 9.71 14.06
C SER A 299 -14.95 9.34 12.77
N VAL A 300 -16.28 9.38 12.79
CA VAL A 300 -17.14 9.05 11.64
C VAL A 300 -18.19 10.14 11.41
N THR A 301 -18.50 10.41 10.14
CA THR A 301 -19.60 11.31 9.76
C THR A 301 -20.95 10.63 9.98
N ALA A 302 -22.04 11.41 9.98
CA ALA A 302 -23.39 10.86 10.14
C ALA A 302 -23.76 9.88 9.00
N VAL A 303 -23.27 10.14 7.79
CA VAL A 303 -23.49 9.29 6.61
C VAL A 303 -22.79 7.94 6.80
N LEU A 304 -21.51 7.97 7.17
CA LEU A 304 -20.73 6.75 7.45
C LEU A 304 -21.32 5.95 8.62
N SER A 305 -21.77 6.63 9.68
CA SER A 305 -22.42 5.99 10.82
C SER A 305 -23.70 5.26 10.41
N ALA A 306 -24.54 5.87 9.56
CA ALA A 306 -25.74 5.22 9.03
C ALA A 306 -25.40 4.00 8.15
N ARG A 307 -24.34 4.10 7.35
CA ARG A 307 -23.87 3.01 6.49
C ARG A 307 -23.34 1.82 7.30
N LEU A 308 -22.54 2.08 8.33
CA LEU A 308 -22.04 1.06 9.26
C LEU A 308 -23.19 0.39 10.04
N ALA A 309 -24.19 1.16 10.47
CA ALA A 309 -25.36 0.62 11.14
C ALA A 309 -26.10 -0.36 10.22
N ALA A 310 -26.44 0.08 9.00
CA ALA A 310 -27.10 -0.75 8.00
C ALA A 310 -26.30 -2.01 7.62
N GLY A 311 -24.99 -1.87 7.38
CA GLY A 311 -24.10 -2.99 7.03
C GLY A 311 -23.98 -4.04 8.14
N SER A 312 -24.14 -3.63 9.40
CA SER A 312 -24.14 -4.52 10.56
C SER A 312 -25.52 -5.04 10.98
N GLY A 313 -26.57 -4.73 10.21
CA GLY A 313 -27.95 -5.11 10.56
C GLY A 313 -28.52 -4.37 11.78
N ARG A 314 -27.93 -3.25 12.19
CA ARG A 314 -28.35 -2.45 13.35
C ARG A 314 -29.07 -1.16 12.93
N ASP A 315 -29.94 -0.67 13.81
CA ASP A 315 -30.42 0.73 13.76
C ASP A 315 -29.35 1.67 14.35
N GLY A 316 -29.50 2.98 14.16
CA GLY A 316 -28.54 3.96 14.68
C GLY A 316 -28.37 3.90 16.21
N GLU A 317 -29.47 3.62 16.95
CA GLU A 317 -29.41 3.43 18.40
C GLU A 317 -28.63 2.15 18.78
N GLY A 318 -28.87 1.06 18.05
CA GLY A 318 -28.17 -0.21 18.22
C GLY A 318 -26.68 -0.08 17.95
N LEU A 319 -26.28 0.62 16.89
CA LEU A 319 -24.88 0.92 16.62
C LEU A 319 -24.27 1.77 17.75
N ALA A 320 -24.99 2.78 18.26
CA ALA A 320 -24.48 3.60 19.37
C ALA A 320 -24.24 2.78 20.65
N LEU A 321 -25.11 1.80 20.95
CA LEU A 321 -24.90 0.85 22.05
C LEU A 321 -23.72 -0.08 21.80
N ALA A 322 -23.58 -0.59 20.58
CA ALA A 322 -22.47 -1.44 20.16
C ALA A 322 -21.12 -0.71 20.26
N VAL A 323 -21.04 0.55 19.80
CA VAL A 323 -19.86 1.42 19.93
C VAL A 323 -19.51 1.64 21.40
N ARG A 324 -20.51 1.87 22.25
CA ARG A 324 -20.29 2.05 23.69
C ARG A 324 -19.74 0.76 24.32
N ALA A 325 -20.30 -0.40 23.96
CA ALA A 325 -19.82 -1.70 24.43
C ALA A 325 -18.38 -1.96 23.95
N TRP A 326 -18.09 -1.68 22.69
CA TRP A 326 -16.76 -1.80 22.09
C TRP A 326 -15.73 -0.93 22.80
N ARG A 327 -16.06 0.32 23.13
CA ARG A 327 -15.15 1.21 23.89
C ARG A 327 -14.84 0.69 25.30
N TYR A 328 -15.76 -0.02 25.94
CA TYR A 328 -15.54 -0.57 27.29
C TYR A 328 -14.78 -1.89 27.32
N GLY A 329 -14.77 -2.67 26.23
CA GLY A 329 -13.94 -3.88 26.19
C GLY A 329 -14.00 -4.69 24.90
N GLY A 330 -14.05 -4.01 23.75
CA GLY A 330 -13.92 -4.60 22.41
C GLY A 330 -14.98 -5.66 22.12
N ALA A 331 -14.55 -6.73 21.45
CA ALA A 331 -15.38 -7.89 21.12
C ALA A 331 -16.09 -8.49 22.35
N ALA A 332 -15.40 -8.59 23.49
CA ALA A 332 -16.02 -9.10 24.72
C ALA A 332 -17.15 -8.21 25.23
N GLY A 333 -17.01 -6.88 25.09
CA GLY A 333 -18.08 -5.94 25.42
C GLY A 333 -19.28 -6.10 24.50
N LEU A 334 -19.03 -6.26 23.20
CA LEU A 334 -20.08 -6.46 22.20
C LEU A 334 -20.83 -7.79 22.41
N ALA A 335 -20.11 -8.88 22.65
CA ALA A 335 -20.71 -10.18 22.97
C ALA A 335 -21.62 -10.09 24.20
N VAL A 336 -21.22 -9.36 25.25
CA VAL A 336 -22.07 -9.18 26.44
C VAL A 336 -23.31 -8.31 26.18
N LEU A 337 -23.24 -7.39 25.21
CA LEU A 337 -24.38 -6.58 24.79
C LEU A 337 -25.45 -7.45 24.09
N GLU A 338 -25.01 -8.33 23.19
CA GLU A 338 -25.87 -9.00 22.21
C GLU A 338 -26.28 -10.40 22.64
N GLU A 339 -25.39 -11.13 23.31
CA GLU A 339 -25.62 -12.51 23.66
C GLU A 339 -26.35 -12.68 25.00
N GLU A 340 -27.13 -13.76 25.06
CA GLU A 340 -27.70 -14.30 26.29
C GLU A 340 -27.35 -15.77 26.39
N TRP A 341 -26.77 -16.16 27.51
CA TRP A 341 -26.38 -17.55 27.75
C TRP A 341 -26.76 -17.96 29.17
N THR A 342 -26.91 -19.27 29.40
CA THR A 342 -27.28 -19.79 30.72
C THR A 342 -26.04 -20.31 31.42
N PRO A 343 -25.59 -19.69 32.53
CA PRO A 343 -24.42 -20.18 33.24
C PRO A 343 -24.65 -21.56 33.87
N SER A 344 -23.59 -22.36 33.94
CA SER A 344 -23.59 -23.67 34.59
C SER A 344 -23.97 -23.53 36.08
N GLY A 345 -24.39 -24.63 36.71
CA GLY A 345 -24.75 -24.62 38.13
C GLY A 345 -23.64 -24.06 39.02
N GLU A 346 -22.39 -24.46 38.73
CA GLU A 346 -21.21 -23.96 39.42
C GLU A 346 -20.93 -22.48 39.16
N ALA A 347 -21.04 -22.03 37.90
CA ALA A 347 -20.85 -20.61 37.56
C ALA A 347 -21.90 -19.72 38.23
N LYS A 348 -23.16 -20.17 38.29
CA LYS A 348 -24.22 -19.48 39.03
C LYS A 348 -23.95 -19.42 40.53
N ALA A 349 -23.45 -20.51 41.12
CA ALA A 349 -23.09 -20.55 42.54
C ALA A 349 -21.94 -19.58 42.85
N ARG A 350 -20.89 -19.55 42.03
CA ARG A 350 -19.78 -18.59 42.15
C ARG A 350 -20.24 -17.15 42.00
N ALA A 351 -21.10 -16.88 41.02
CA ALA A 351 -21.66 -15.54 40.81
C ALA A 351 -22.47 -15.06 42.03
N ARG A 352 -23.32 -15.93 42.61
CA ARG A 352 -24.07 -15.62 43.84
C ARG A 352 -23.15 -15.37 45.03
N ALA A 353 -22.16 -16.23 45.24
CA ALA A 353 -21.17 -16.03 46.30
C ALA A 353 -20.39 -14.71 46.14
N SER A 354 -20.04 -14.31 44.91
CA SER A 354 -19.39 -13.02 44.66
C SER A 354 -20.29 -11.82 44.96
N LEU A 355 -21.60 -11.94 44.69
CA LEU A 355 -22.59 -10.91 45.02
C LEU A 355 -22.78 -10.84 46.53
N GLU A 356 -22.93 -11.97 47.22
CA GLU A 356 -23.07 -12.02 48.69
C GLU A 356 -21.84 -11.42 49.38
N ALA A 357 -20.63 -11.76 48.94
CA ALA A 357 -19.39 -11.23 49.49
C ALA A 357 -19.22 -9.72 49.28
N ALA A 358 -19.73 -9.17 48.18
CA ALA A 358 -19.60 -7.75 47.86
C ALA A 358 -20.47 -6.84 48.76
N TRP A 359 -21.50 -7.40 49.40
CA TRP A 359 -22.36 -6.70 50.36
C TRP A 359 -22.44 -7.42 51.72
N ASP A 360 -21.37 -8.10 52.13
CA ASP A 360 -21.31 -8.78 53.44
C ASP A 360 -21.37 -7.73 54.57
N GLY A 361 -22.49 -7.69 55.30
CA GLY A 361 -22.73 -6.76 56.42
C GLY A 361 -23.55 -5.49 56.13
N GLY A 362 -24.24 -5.35 54.98
CA GLY A 362 -25.10 -4.18 54.66
C GLY A 362 -26.36 -4.46 53.82
N GLU A 363 -27.21 -3.45 53.60
CA GLU A 363 -28.41 -3.51 52.74
C GLU A 363 -28.03 -3.48 51.25
N GLY A 364 -27.66 -4.63 50.69
CA GLY A 364 -27.46 -4.79 49.23
C GLY A 364 -28.78 -4.71 48.43
N PRO A 365 -28.72 -4.37 47.13
CA PRO A 365 -29.93 -4.29 46.29
C PRO A 365 -30.55 -5.67 46.08
N VAL A 366 -31.88 -5.73 46.02
CA VAL A 366 -32.59 -6.97 45.69
C VAL A 366 -32.45 -7.26 44.19
N LEU A 367 -31.74 -8.33 43.83
CA LEU A 367 -31.45 -8.69 42.44
C LEU A 367 -32.32 -9.83 41.93
N ARG A 368 -32.93 -9.63 40.75
CA ARG A 368 -33.60 -10.68 39.98
C ARG A 368 -32.64 -11.25 38.94
N ALA A 369 -32.28 -12.53 39.08
CA ALA A 369 -31.45 -13.24 38.12
C ALA A 369 -32.27 -13.86 37.00
N ALA A 370 -31.87 -13.64 35.74
CA ALA A 370 -32.36 -14.34 34.56
C ALA A 370 -31.17 -14.64 33.65
N ARG A 371 -30.91 -15.92 33.37
CA ARG A 371 -29.75 -16.37 32.57
C ARG A 371 -28.43 -15.80 33.14
N ASN A 372 -27.68 -15.03 32.36
CA ASN A 372 -26.45 -14.33 32.73
C ASN A 372 -26.68 -12.86 33.14
N ARG A 373 -27.91 -12.45 33.46
CA ARG A 373 -28.28 -11.06 33.75
C ARG A 373 -28.92 -10.94 35.14
N TRP A 374 -28.44 -10.01 35.97
CA TRP A 374 -28.95 -9.70 37.30
C TRP A 374 -29.44 -8.27 37.33
N SER A 375 -30.75 -8.08 37.46
CA SER A 375 -31.37 -6.75 37.42
C SER A 375 -31.84 -6.33 38.81
N VAL A 376 -31.63 -5.08 39.18
CA VAL A 376 -32.17 -4.51 40.42
C VAL A 376 -33.70 -4.48 40.35
N GLN A 377 -34.36 -5.05 41.35
CA GLN A 377 -35.82 -5.08 41.42
C GLN A 377 -36.36 -3.66 41.58
N GLY A 378 -37.15 -3.19 40.61
CA GLY A 378 -37.69 -1.83 40.60
C GLY A 378 -36.68 -0.73 40.21
N GLY A 379 -35.43 -1.09 39.90
CA GLY A 379 -34.36 -0.15 39.55
C GLY A 379 -34.02 -0.09 38.05
N SER A 380 -33.09 0.79 37.72
CA SER A 380 -32.55 1.00 36.36
C SER A 380 -31.16 0.38 36.15
N ALA A 381 -30.64 -0.40 37.11
CA ALA A 381 -29.32 -1.03 37.03
C ALA A 381 -29.40 -2.54 36.77
N GLN A 382 -28.45 -3.05 35.98
CA GLN A 382 -28.29 -4.47 35.66
C GLN A 382 -26.80 -4.83 35.59
N LEU A 383 -26.44 -5.99 36.13
CA LEU A 383 -25.15 -6.60 35.94
C LEU A 383 -25.27 -7.76 34.95
N ARG A 384 -24.33 -7.85 34.00
CA ARG A 384 -24.22 -8.98 33.09
C ARG A 384 -22.92 -9.74 33.36
N LEU A 385 -23.02 -11.06 33.47
CA LEU A 385 -21.87 -11.94 33.68
C LEU A 385 -21.33 -12.42 32.34
N ALA A 386 -20.03 -12.24 32.12
CA ALA A 386 -19.30 -12.79 30.99
C ALA A 386 -18.77 -14.21 31.30
N PRO A 387 -18.47 -15.04 30.27
CA PRO A 387 -17.92 -16.38 30.46
C PRO A 387 -16.58 -16.42 31.24
N ASP A 388 -15.82 -15.34 31.18
CA ASP A 388 -14.57 -15.15 31.94
C ASP A 388 -14.78 -14.82 33.43
N GLY A 389 -16.05 -14.70 33.87
CA GLY A 389 -16.43 -14.42 35.25
C GLY A 389 -16.45 -12.93 35.64
N ARG A 390 -16.19 -12.00 34.70
CA ARG A 390 -16.27 -10.56 34.97
C ARG A 390 -17.71 -10.03 34.89
N TRP A 391 -17.97 -9.02 35.71
CA TRP A 391 -19.23 -8.29 35.79
C TRP A 391 -19.20 -7.05 34.92
N TRP A 392 -20.22 -6.91 34.07
CA TRP A 392 -20.40 -5.78 33.17
C TRP A 392 -21.58 -4.93 33.62
N PRO A 393 -21.38 -3.63 33.86
CA PRO A 393 -22.44 -2.74 34.33
C PRO A 393 -23.32 -2.23 33.18
N TYR A 394 -24.64 -2.30 33.36
CA TYR A 394 -25.64 -1.82 32.43
C TYR A 394 -26.67 -0.94 33.13
N ARG A 395 -27.11 0.12 32.46
CA ARG A 395 -28.14 1.04 32.94
C ARG A 395 -29.29 1.14 31.93
N LYS A 396 -30.52 1.25 32.42
CA LYS A 396 -31.71 1.40 31.58
C LYS A 396 -31.87 2.84 31.14
N GLU A 397 -31.63 3.11 29.86
CA GLU A 397 -31.75 4.43 29.22
C GLU A 397 -32.88 4.36 28.18
N ARG A 398 -33.92 5.20 28.32
CA ARG A 398 -35.07 5.28 27.38
C ARG A 398 -35.70 3.91 27.07
N GLY A 399 -35.74 3.01 28.05
CA GLY A 399 -36.32 1.67 27.90
C GLY A 399 -35.37 0.59 27.39
N ARG A 400 -34.16 0.92 26.94
CA ARG A 400 -33.12 -0.03 26.49
C ARG A 400 -32.01 -0.15 27.55
N TRP A 401 -31.36 -1.31 27.61
CA TRP A 401 -30.19 -1.52 28.49
C TRP A 401 -28.93 -1.06 27.76
N ALA A 402 -28.21 -0.10 28.34
CA ALA A 402 -26.99 0.47 27.79
C ALA A 402 -25.77 0.13 28.66
N PRO A 403 -24.61 -0.17 28.05
CA PRO A 403 -23.36 -0.32 28.79
C PRO A 403 -23.06 0.95 29.61
N ALA A 404 -22.65 0.79 30.87
CA ALA A 404 -22.44 1.88 31.81
C ALA A 404 -20.99 2.02 32.29
N GLY A 405 -20.09 1.11 31.88
CA GLY A 405 -18.71 1.09 32.35
C GLY A 405 -17.92 -0.14 31.90
N PRO A 406 -16.61 -0.18 32.19
CA PRO A 406 -15.74 -1.32 31.90
C PRO A 406 -16.07 -2.53 32.79
N PRO A 407 -15.61 -3.74 32.39
CA PRO A 407 -15.79 -4.94 33.21
C PRO A 407 -14.94 -4.90 34.48
N THR A 408 -15.45 -5.49 35.56
CA THR A 408 -14.74 -5.64 36.84
C THR A 408 -15.00 -7.02 37.45
N SER A 409 -14.10 -7.49 38.31
CA SER A 409 -14.31 -8.70 39.11
C SER A 409 -15.18 -8.45 40.35
N ASP A 410 -15.30 -7.20 40.80
CA ASP A 410 -16.11 -6.80 41.96
C ASP A 410 -17.53 -6.36 41.52
N PRO A 411 -18.58 -7.10 41.88
CA PRO A 411 -19.94 -6.71 41.50
C PRO A 411 -20.44 -5.46 42.21
N ALA A 412 -19.91 -5.06 43.38
CA ALA A 412 -20.31 -3.79 44.02
C ALA A 412 -19.81 -2.60 43.20
N ALA A 413 -18.54 -2.61 42.78
CA ALA A 413 -18.01 -1.62 41.86
C ALA A 413 -18.77 -1.58 40.52
N ALA A 414 -19.15 -2.74 39.97
CA ALA A 414 -19.99 -2.79 38.76
C ALA A 414 -21.36 -2.14 39.02
N MET A 415 -21.98 -2.41 40.17
CA MET A 415 -23.28 -1.85 40.51
C MET A 415 -23.23 -0.33 40.67
N ALA A 416 -22.18 0.20 41.30
CA ALA A 416 -21.97 1.64 41.43
C ALA A 416 -21.87 2.31 40.05
N ALA A 417 -21.11 1.73 39.11
CA ALA A 417 -21.03 2.22 37.73
C ALA A 417 -22.39 2.16 36.99
N ALA A 418 -23.22 1.17 37.29
CA ALA A 418 -24.57 1.04 36.71
C ALA A 418 -25.57 2.03 37.32
N GLY A 419 -25.42 2.42 38.59
CA GLY A 419 -26.30 3.35 39.30
C GLY A 419 -26.18 4.78 38.81
N GLY A 420 -24.95 5.30 38.67
CA GLY A 420 -24.70 6.72 38.38
C GLY A 420 -25.06 7.63 39.57
N ASP A 421 -24.23 8.63 39.85
CA ASP A 421 -24.52 9.64 40.88
C ASP A 421 -25.81 10.41 40.55
N GLU A 422 -26.80 10.38 41.44
CA GLU A 422 -27.97 11.27 41.38
C GLU A 422 -27.69 12.69 41.94
N ASP A 423 -26.44 13.02 42.31
CA ASP A 423 -26.10 14.34 42.87
C ASP A 423 -25.36 15.23 41.86
N GLY A 424 -26.13 16.03 41.14
CA GLY A 424 -25.61 17.04 40.21
C GLY A 424 -26.70 17.93 39.63
N GLY A 425 -27.61 18.44 40.45
CA GLY A 425 -28.68 19.32 39.97
C GLY A 425 -29.60 19.84 41.06
N GLY A 426 -29.07 20.65 41.98
CA GLY A 426 -29.90 21.42 42.89
C GLY A 426 -29.13 22.10 44.01
N GLU A 427 -28.53 23.25 43.72
CA GLU A 427 -28.41 24.34 44.69
C GLU A 427 -28.20 25.67 43.93
N ASP A 428 -29.20 26.54 44.10
CA ASP A 428 -29.42 27.97 43.76
C ASP A 428 -28.47 28.76 42.84
#